data_AF-A0A8D0CX15-F1
#
_entry.id   AF-A0A8D0CX15-F1
#
_cell.length_a   1.000
_cell.length_b   1.000
_cell.length_c   1.000
_cell.angle_alpha   90.00
_cell.angle_beta   90.00
_cell.angle_gamma   90.00
#
_symmetry.space_group_name_H-M   'P 1'
#
loop_
_entity.id
_entity.type
_entity.pdbx_description
1 polymer ?
#
loop_
_entity_poly.entity_id
_entity_poly.type
_entity_poly.pdbx_seq_one_letter_code
_entity_poly.pdbx_strand_id
1 'polypeptide(L)'
;MAQWQELLRLDSALQSRVSQLYDERKFPREIRHYLCVLLEGQDWGRCLSSLIRPLIRLNTCCVSFVLQIVLQQIVNILNLAQQIVATLTDVELPEWKCRQQMACIGSPVDTSLDNLQEWFRTVADVLLRVREQLQKLQDQNKKYNSTDTSSLPEPIAENERFTQLFALVVEKQPIMSSLPYRPQVLKTGVRFTVAVRFRHFVFNNNDCRVLDMDTPRGGLVAEFRHMVGNSSNFQHDTSFLCALCCRAEDLASSLPVVVISSTNQVVSAWASVMWCNMLSVSEPRNLSLFVEPPPLTWQQLSQALSWQFLCAGQRELDQNQLSYLRDKLVGEYDPDGLVHWSKFSKVSNENAWIWIDGILDLIKKHLVDLWRDGFIMGFVSREKSEVLLQEKQSGTFLLRFSESNKEGAITFSWVEHSNGDTHVHAVAPYTKNELSSSSLPNVINNYSLRAKRNMHRNPLIYLYPDIHKDTAFGHYNNTIGTGSFSISPREQSDFINNRTTIKEFVS
;
A
#
# COMPACT_ATOMS: atom_id res chain seq x y z
N MET A 1 -35.51 46.82 -29.32
CA MET A 1 -35.78 45.37 -29.35
C MET A 1 -35.35 44.86 -30.71
N ALA A 2 -34.77 43.65 -30.78
CA ALA A 2 -34.31 43.10 -32.05
C ALA A 2 -35.51 42.87 -33.00
N GLN A 3 -35.44 43.30 -34.26
CA GLN A 3 -36.41 43.05 -35.33
C GLN A 3 -36.72 41.54 -35.49
N TRP A 4 -35.75 40.67 -35.17
CA TRP A 4 -35.97 39.23 -35.07
C TRP A 4 -37.01 38.81 -34.01
N GLN A 5 -37.09 39.52 -32.87
CA GLN A 5 -38.09 39.25 -31.83
C GLN A 5 -39.51 39.67 -32.25
N GLU A 6 -39.65 40.65 -33.13
CA GLU A 6 -40.92 41.02 -33.75
C GLU A 6 -41.40 39.97 -34.77
N LEU A 7 -40.46 39.41 -35.55
CA LEU A 7 -40.73 38.31 -36.50
C LEU A 7 -41.25 37.04 -35.80
N LEU A 8 -40.82 36.77 -34.57
CA LEU A 8 -41.29 35.64 -33.76
C LEU A 8 -42.71 35.83 -33.17
N ARG A 9 -43.27 37.03 -33.27
CA ARG A 9 -44.66 37.34 -32.85
C ARG A 9 -45.66 37.21 -34.01
N LEU A 10 -45.20 36.93 -35.22
CA LEU A 10 -46.06 36.75 -36.39
C LEU A 10 -46.79 35.40 -36.35
N ASP A 11 -47.92 35.34 -37.06
CA ASP A 11 -48.76 34.15 -37.17
C ASP A 11 -48.00 32.92 -37.73
N SER A 12 -48.40 31.73 -37.28
CA SER A 12 -47.75 30.44 -37.52
C SER A 12 -47.52 30.12 -39.02
N ALA A 13 -48.46 30.52 -39.88
CA ALA A 13 -48.36 30.35 -41.33
C ALA A 13 -47.26 31.23 -41.95
N LEU A 14 -47.07 32.44 -41.43
CA LEU A 14 -46.01 33.36 -41.88
C LEU A 14 -44.64 32.91 -41.36
N GLN A 15 -44.58 32.41 -40.12
CA GLN A 15 -43.34 31.83 -39.60
C GLN A 15 -42.87 30.62 -40.40
N SER A 16 -43.80 29.76 -40.87
CA SER A 16 -43.46 28.61 -41.73
C SER A 16 -42.86 29.05 -43.08
N ARG A 17 -43.41 30.09 -43.72
CA ARG A 17 -42.85 30.66 -44.95
C ARG A 17 -41.50 31.34 -44.73
N VAL A 18 -41.31 32.00 -43.60
CA VAL A 18 -40.02 32.59 -43.21
C VAL A 18 -38.98 31.50 -42.95
N SER A 19 -39.37 30.40 -42.30
CA SER A 19 -38.52 29.22 -42.12
C SER A 19 -38.12 28.57 -43.45
N GLN A 20 -38.98 28.55 -44.47
CA GLN A 20 -38.65 28.03 -45.80
C GLN A 20 -37.63 28.90 -46.56
N LEU A 21 -37.50 30.18 -46.25
CA LEU A 21 -36.46 31.05 -46.82
C LEU A 21 -35.08 30.79 -46.23
N TYR A 22 -35.00 30.09 -45.10
CA TYR A 22 -33.76 29.73 -44.43
C TYR A 22 -33.40 28.27 -44.71
N ASP A 23 -32.44 28.07 -45.60
CA ASP A 23 -31.92 26.76 -46.00
C ASP A 23 -31.18 26.11 -44.80
N GLU A 24 -31.70 24.99 -44.29
CA GLU A 24 -31.21 24.27 -43.09
C GLU A 24 -29.72 23.91 -43.16
N ARG A 25 -29.15 23.87 -44.37
CA ARG A 25 -27.75 23.51 -44.63
C ARG A 25 -26.75 24.67 -44.52
N LYS A 26 -27.19 25.92 -44.46
CA LYS A 26 -26.29 27.09 -44.53
C LYS A 26 -26.24 27.96 -43.28
N PHE A 27 -27.31 28.02 -42.47
CA PHE A 27 -27.27 28.71 -41.18
C PHE A 27 -28.51 28.38 -40.31
N PRO A 28 -28.39 27.59 -39.22
CA PRO A 28 -29.52 27.22 -38.36
C PRO A 28 -30.19 28.42 -37.66
N ARG A 29 -31.51 28.33 -37.45
CA ARG A 29 -32.35 29.39 -36.88
C ARG A 29 -31.97 29.71 -35.44
N GLU A 30 -31.50 28.70 -34.71
CA GLU A 30 -31.11 28.74 -33.30
C GLU A 30 -29.86 29.61 -33.09
N ILE A 31 -28.90 29.54 -34.02
CA ILE A 31 -27.66 30.33 -33.96
C ILE A 31 -27.97 31.82 -34.20
N ARG A 32 -28.94 32.14 -35.07
CA ARG A 32 -29.38 33.53 -35.25
C ARG A 32 -30.16 34.07 -34.07
N HIS A 33 -30.95 33.24 -33.38
CA HIS A 33 -31.63 33.66 -32.17
C HIS A 33 -30.62 34.17 -31.13
N TYR A 34 -29.51 33.46 -30.96
CA TYR A 34 -28.42 33.86 -30.07
C TYR A 34 -27.66 35.12 -30.54
N LEU A 35 -27.53 35.32 -31.86
CA LEU A 35 -26.75 36.42 -32.45
C LEU A 35 -27.57 37.66 -32.85
N CYS A 36 -28.91 37.62 -32.83
CA CYS A 36 -29.75 38.68 -33.41
C CYS A 36 -29.55 40.06 -32.76
N VAL A 37 -29.37 40.07 -31.43
CA VAL A 37 -29.13 41.30 -30.67
C VAL A 37 -27.81 41.97 -31.07
N LEU A 38 -26.81 41.17 -31.46
CA LEU A 38 -25.48 41.64 -31.86
C LEU A 38 -25.42 42.07 -33.33
N LEU A 39 -26.16 41.37 -34.21
CA LEU A 39 -26.21 41.69 -35.64
C LEU A 39 -27.02 42.97 -35.90
N GLU A 40 -28.13 43.18 -35.20
CA GLU A 40 -29.00 44.32 -35.44
C GLU A 40 -28.57 45.60 -34.72
N GLY A 41 -27.60 45.50 -33.79
CA GLY A 41 -26.95 46.65 -33.17
C GLY A 41 -25.86 47.31 -34.01
N GLN A 42 -25.56 46.77 -35.19
CA GLN A 42 -24.53 47.30 -36.10
C GLN A 42 -25.15 48.31 -37.09
N ASP A 43 -24.44 49.39 -37.39
CA ASP A 43 -24.89 50.45 -38.29
C ASP A 43 -24.71 50.05 -39.78
N TRP A 44 -25.67 49.27 -40.29
CA TRP A 44 -25.66 48.70 -41.65
C TRP A 44 -25.65 49.76 -42.76
N GLY A 45 -25.98 51.02 -42.46
CA GLY A 45 -25.99 52.14 -43.42
C GLY A 45 -24.62 52.44 -44.01
N ARG A 46 -23.53 52.21 -43.28
CA ARG A 46 -22.15 52.33 -43.81
C ARG A 46 -21.66 51.08 -44.57
N CYS A 47 -22.32 49.93 -44.40
CA CYS A 47 -21.90 48.65 -44.99
C CYS A 47 -22.51 48.45 -46.41
N LEU A 48 -23.64 49.09 -46.69
CA LEU A 48 -24.43 48.91 -47.90
C LEU A 48 -23.78 49.43 -49.20
N SER A 49 -22.79 50.33 -49.15
CA SER A 49 -22.21 50.93 -50.36
C SER A 49 -21.09 50.11 -51.03
N SER A 50 -20.79 48.89 -50.59
CA SER A 50 -19.67 48.07 -51.13
C SER A 50 -20.01 46.61 -51.45
N LEU A 51 -21.30 46.29 -51.56
CA LEU A 51 -21.82 44.92 -51.60
C LEU A 51 -21.63 44.20 -52.96
N ILE A 52 -20.48 43.55 -53.16
CA ILE A 52 -20.39 42.25 -53.89
C ILE A 52 -19.38 41.27 -53.23
N ARG A 53 -18.35 41.74 -52.50
CA ARG A 53 -17.36 40.87 -51.79
C ARG A 53 -17.60 40.47 -50.31
N PRO A 54 -18.51 41.06 -49.49
CA PRO A 54 -18.46 40.83 -48.03
C PRO A 54 -19.16 39.58 -47.49
N LEU A 55 -20.08 38.93 -48.20
CA LEU A 55 -20.81 37.77 -47.63
C LEU A 55 -19.88 36.60 -47.28
N ILE A 56 -18.79 36.43 -48.03
CA ILE A 56 -17.74 35.47 -47.72
C ILE A 56 -16.92 35.97 -46.52
N ARG A 57 -16.51 37.26 -46.49
CA ARG A 57 -15.72 37.87 -45.39
C ARG A 57 -16.46 37.93 -44.05
N LEU A 58 -17.76 38.16 -44.02
CA LEU A 58 -18.60 38.11 -42.81
C LEU A 58 -18.64 36.70 -42.25
N ASN A 59 -18.79 35.69 -43.12
CA ASN A 59 -18.75 34.29 -42.70
C ASN A 59 -17.33 33.91 -42.20
N THR A 60 -16.26 34.40 -42.84
CA THR A 60 -14.87 34.16 -42.38
C THR A 60 -14.58 34.87 -41.05
N CYS A 61 -15.05 36.11 -40.86
CA CYS A 61 -14.88 36.86 -39.61
C CYS A 61 -15.66 36.23 -38.44
N CYS A 62 -16.91 35.82 -38.66
CA CYS A 62 -17.69 35.15 -37.63
C CYS A 62 -17.08 33.78 -37.26
N VAL A 63 -16.62 33.01 -38.24
CA VAL A 63 -15.93 31.72 -37.99
C VAL A 63 -14.61 31.94 -37.25
N SER A 64 -13.81 32.93 -37.65
CA SER A 64 -12.55 33.29 -36.98
C SER A 64 -12.77 33.72 -35.51
N PHE A 65 -13.80 34.53 -35.24
CA PHE A 65 -14.12 34.98 -33.89
C PHE A 65 -14.63 33.84 -32.98
N VAL A 66 -15.50 32.97 -33.50
CA VAL A 66 -15.96 31.78 -32.75
C VAL A 66 -14.82 30.81 -32.50
N LEU A 67 -13.94 30.59 -33.49
CA LEU A 67 -12.73 29.77 -33.34
C LEU A 67 -11.85 30.29 -32.20
N GLN A 68 -11.64 31.61 -32.13
CA GLN A 68 -10.81 32.24 -31.11
C GLN A 68 -11.40 32.08 -29.69
N ILE A 69 -12.72 32.18 -29.53
CA ILE A 69 -13.40 31.92 -28.25
C ILE A 69 -13.23 30.45 -27.82
N VAL A 70 -13.44 29.51 -28.74
CA VAL A 70 -13.31 28.07 -28.45
C VAL A 70 -11.86 27.71 -28.10
N LEU A 71 -10.88 28.25 -28.83
CA LEU A 71 -9.45 28.06 -28.53
C LEU A 71 -9.10 28.60 -27.14
N GLN A 72 -9.59 29.79 -26.78
CA GLN A 72 -9.35 30.35 -25.44
C GLN A 72 -9.92 29.45 -24.33
N GLN A 73 -11.11 28.88 -24.54
CA GLN A 73 -11.69 27.92 -23.58
C GLN A 73 -10.87 26.64 -23.48
N ILE A 74 -10.39 26.10 -24.60
CA ILE A 74 -9.53 24.90 -24.61
C ILE A 74 -8.23 25.17 -23.85
N VAL A 75 -7.57 26.29 -24.10
CA VAL A 75 -6.35 26.69 -23.39
C VAL A 75 -6.59 26.81 -21.87
N ASN A 76 -7.72 27.39 -21.46
CA ASN A 76 -8.07 27.47 -20.05
C ASN A 76 -8.28 26.07 -19.41
N ILE A 77 -8.91 25.14 -20.14
CA ILE A 77 -9.10 23.76 -19.68
C ILE A 77 -7.76 23.04 -19.57
N LEU A 78 -6.86 23.21 -20.55
CA LEU A 78 -5.53 22.61 -20.53
C LEU A 78 -4.69 23.13 -19.35
N ASN A 79 -4.75 24.44 -19.06
CA ASN A 79 -4.08 25.03 -17.90
C ASN A 79 -4.60 24.45 -16.57
N LEU A 80 -5.92 24.29 -16.43
CA LEU A 80 -6.52 23.65 -15.26
C LEU A 80 -6.12 22.17 -15.15
N ALA A 81 -6.17 21.44 -16.26
CA ALA A 81 -5.75 20.03 -16.30
C ALA A 81 -4.27 19.89 -15.92
N GLN A 82 -3.40 20.79 -16.38
CA GLN A 82 -1.98 20.81 -16.00
C GLN A 82 -1.79 20.96 -14.49
N GLN A 83 -2.52 21.87 -13.84
CA GLN A 83 -2.43 22.06 -12.39
C GLN A 83 -2.87 20.79 -11.64
N ILE A 84 -3.96 20.15 -12.09
CA ILE A 84 -4.45 18.91 -11.49
C ILE A 84 -3.46 17.77 -11.71
N VAL A 85 -2.93 17.61 -12.93
CA VAL A 85 -1.89 16.61 -13.23
C VAL A 85 -0.69 16.82 -12.33
N ALA A 86 -0.20 18.05 -12.17
CA ALA A 86 0.93 18.35 -11.28
C ALA A 86 0.63 17.97 -9.82
N THR A 87 -0.56 18.28 -9.30
CA THR A 87 -0.95 17.86 -7.94
C THR A 87 -1.00 16.33 -7.81
N LEU A 88 -1.54 15.63 -8.83
CA LEU A 88 -1.60 14.18 -8.83
C LEU A 88 -0.22 13.51 -8.96
N THR A 89 0.70 14.08 -9.73
CA THR A 89 2.03 13.51 -9.95
C THR A 89 3.04 13.87 -8.87
N ASP A 90 2.94 15.07 -8.29
CA ASP A 90 3.97 15.64 -7.43
C ASP A 90 3.59 15.57 -5.94
N VAL A 91 2.31 15.38 -5.62
CA VAL A 91 1.82 15.26 -4.23
C VAL A 91 1.22 13.88 -4.00
N GLU A 92 0.09 13.57 -4.64
CA GLU A 92 -0.71 12.37 -4.33
C GLU A 92 0.02 11.06 -4.66
N LEU A 93 0.73 11.02 -5.79
CA LEU A 93 1.50 9.84 -6.19
C LEU A 93 2.72 9.58 -5.28
N PRO A 94 3.57 10.57 -4.96
CA PRO A 94 4.63 10.42 -3.97
C PRO A 94 4.09 10.00 -2.59
N GLU A 95 2.99 10.61 -2.12
CA GLU A 95 2.36 10.22 -0.86
C GLU A 95 1.87 8.77 -0.86
N TRP A 96 1.24 8.32 -1.96
CA TRP A 96 0.87 6.91 -2.11
C TRP A 96 2.10 5.99 -2.16
N LYS A 97 3.18 6.38 -2.83
CA LYS A 97 4.44 5.61 -2.84
C LYS A 97 5.03 5.51 -1.43
N CYS A 98 4.97 6.59 -0.65
CA CYS A 98 5.37 6.59 0.76
C CYS A 98 4.50 5.62 1.59
N ARG A 99 3.17 5.66 1.44
CA ARG A 99 2.27 4.68 2.07
C ARG A 99 2.61 3.24 1.67
N GLN A 100 2.91 3.00 0.38
CA GLN A 100 3.33 1.69 -0.10
C GLN A 100 4.64 1.22 0.53
N GLN A 101 5.64 2.09 0.67
CA GLN A 101 6.90 1.80 1.35
C GLN A 101 6.66 1.36 2.80
N MET A 102 5.83 2.10 3.53
CA MET A 102 5.50 1.78 4.93
C MET A 102 4.69 0.47 5.04
N ALA A 103 3.74 0.25 4.14
CA ALA A 103 2.99 -1.01 4.09
C ALA A 103 3.89 -2.22 3.80
N CYS A 104 4.91 -2.05 2.96
CA CYS A 104 5.88 -3.12 2.68
C CYS A 104 6.58 -3.59 3.95
N ILE A 105 6.82 -2.72 4.92
CA ILE A 105 7.43 -3.06 6.21
C ILE A 105 6.39 -3.35 7.31
N GLY A 106 5.12 -3.57 6.96
CA GLY A 106 4.10 -4.05 7.90
C GLY A 106 3.16 -2.98 8.48
N SER A 107 3.24 -1.73 7.99
CA SER A 107 2.29 -0.69 8.40
C SER A 107 0.86 -1.01 7.95
N PRO A 108 -0.17 -0.82 8.80
CA PRO A 108 -1.57 -1.09 8.46
C PRO A 108 -2.22 0.02 7.59
N VAL A 109 -1.41 0.83 6.90
CA VAL A 109 -1.91 1.90 6.04
C VAL A 109 -2.60 1.36 4.80
N ASP A 110 -3.68 2.01 4.38
CA ASP A 110 -4.32 1.68 3.12
C ASP A 110 -3.42 2.08 1.96
N THR A 111 -3.21 1.12 1.05
CA THR A 111 -2.44 1.27 -0.19
C THR A 111 -3.31 1.12 -1.43
N SER A 112 -4.64 1.16 -1.26
CA SER A 112 -5.58 1.14 -2.37
C SER A 112 -5.27 2.24 -3.39
N LEU A 113 -5.29 1.84 -4.67
CA LEU A 113 -5.08 2.73 -5.80
C LEU A 113 -6.39 3.27 -6.38
N ASP A 114 -7.54 2.94 -5.77
CA ASP A 114 -8.84 3.15 -6.40
C ASP A 114 -9.16 4.64 -6.59
N ASN A 115 -8.96 5.46 -5.56
CA ASN A 115 -9.14 6.92 -5.65
C ASN A 115 -8.18 7.55 -6.66
N LEU A 116 -6.89 7.17 -6.59
CA LEU A 116 -5.88 7.64 -7.53
C LEU A 116 -6.24 7.26 -8.97
N GLN A 117 -6.66 6.01 -9.20
CA GLN A 117 -7.10 5.55 -10.51
C GLN A 117 -8.30 6.34 -11.01
N GLU A 118 -9.28 6.62 -10.15
CA GLU A 118 -10.45 7.40 -10.52
C GLU A 118 -10.09 8.83 -10.91
N TRP A 119 -9.22 9.49 -10.16
CA TRP A 119 -8.76 10.84 -10.47
C TRP A 119 -7.95 10.88 -11.77
N PHE A 120 -7.00 9.97 -11.93
CA PHE A 120 -6.21 9.87 -13.16
C PHE A 120 -7.09 9.55 -14.38
N ARG A 121 -8.05 8.63 -14.24
CA ARG A 121 -9.04 8.31 -15.30
C ARG A 121 -9.85 9.54 -15.68
N THR A 122 -10.38 10.27 -14.70
CA THR A 122 -11.22 11.44 -14.94
C THR A 122 -10.46 12.53 -15.70
N VAL A 123 -9.22 12.82 -15.30
CA VAL A 123 -8.38 13.82 -15.97
C VAL A 123 -8.03 13.35 -17.39
N ALA A 124 -7.68 12.08 -17.55
CA ALA A 124 -7.34 11.54 -18.86
C ALA A 124 -8.55 11.54 -19.82
N ASP A 125 -9.76 11.24 -19.33
CA ASP A 125 -11.00 11.34 -20.12
C ASP A 125 -11.27 12.77 -20.59
N VAL A 126 -11.03 13.76 -19.72
CA VAL A 126 -11.15 15.19 -20.09
C VAL A 126 -10.13 15.56 -21.17
N LEU A 127 -8.87 15.18 -21.01
CA LEU A 127 -7.80 15.44 -21.97
C LEU A 127 -8.04 14.77 -23.32
N LEU A 128 -8.56 13.54 -23.31
CA LEU A 128 -8.94 12.80 -24.53
C LEU A 128 -10.07 13.53 -25.27
N ARG A 129 -11.12 13.96 -24.54
CA ARG A 129 -12.21 14.75 -25.13
C ARG A 129 -11.69 16.07 -25.72
N VAL A 130 -10.76 16.74 -25.04
CA VAL A 130 -10.11 17.95 -25.56
C VAL A 130 -9.34 17.64 -26.85
N ARG A 131 -8.63 16.50 -26.92
CA ARG A 131 -7.93 16.05 -28.13
C ARG A 131 -8.89 15.85 -29.30
N GLU A 132 -10.02 15.18 -29.08
CA GLU A 132 -11.03 14.96 -30.10
C GLU A 132 -11.63 16.29 -30.62
N GLN A 133 -11.86 17.25 -29.73
CA GLN A 133 -12.36 18.58 -30.12
C GLN A 133 -11.31 19.34 -30.94
N LEU A 134 -10.04 19.33 -30.52
CA LEU A 134 -8.93 19.92 -31.29
C LEU A 134 -8.80 19.29 -32.68
N GLN A 135 -8.94 17.97 -32.79
CA GLN A 135 -8.89 17.26 -34.08
C GLN A 135 -10.05 17.67 -34.99
N LYS A 136 -11.28 17.74 -34.45
CA LYS A 136 -12.46 18.21 -35.20
C LYS A 136 -12.30 19.65 -35.68
N LEU A 137 -11.75 20.54 -34.86
CA LEU A 137 -11.46 21.93 -35.23
C LEU A 137 -10.39 22.00 -36.33
N GLN A 138 -9.36 21.16 -36.26
CA GLN A 138 -8.33 21.08 -37.30
C GLN A 138 -8.92 20.61 -38.65
N ASP A 139 -9.77 19.58 -38.62
CA ASP A 139 -10.41 19.05 -39.83
C ASP A 139 -11.41 20.05 -40.44
N GLN A 140 -12.13 20.81 -39.60
CA GLN A 140 -12.97 21.91 -40.07
C GLN A 140 -12.13 23.05 -40.65
N ASN A 141 -11.00 23.43 -40.05
CA ASN A 141 -10.16 24.50 -40.57
C ASN A 141 -9.53 24.14 -41.93
N LYS A 142 -9.08 22.88 -42.11
CA LYS A 142 -8.62 22.35 -43.41
C LYS A 142 -9.69 22.44 -44.50
N LYS A 143 -10.97 22.36 -44.14
CA LYS A 143 -12.10 22.41 -45.08
C LYS A 143 -12.43 23.83 -45.59
N TYR A 144 -12.02 24.88 -44.86
CA TYR A 144 -12.37 26.28 -45.16
C TYR A 144 -11.20 27.18 -45.58
N ASN A 145 -9.97 26.64 -45.73
CA ASN A 145 -8.78 27.36 -46.22
C ASN A 145 -8.60 28.76 -45.58
N SER A 146 -8.53 28.84 -44.26
CA SER A 146 -8.04 30.05 -43.59
C SER A 146 -6.54 29.94 -43.36
N THR A 147 -5.78 30.91 -43.88
CA THR A 147 -4.30 30.97 -43.87
C THR A 147 -3.67 31.25 -42.50
N ASP A 148 -4.46 31.38 -41.44
CA ASP A 148 -3.98 31.69 -40.09
C ASP A 148 -3.85 30.39 -39.26
N THR A 149 -2.93 29.51 -39.66
CA THR A 149 -2.70 28.18 -39.05
C THR A 149 -1.62 28.14 -37.96
N SER A 150 -1.13 29.28 -37.46
CA SER A 150 0.04 29.30 -36.56
C SER A 150 -0.24 28.97 -35.09
N SER A 151 -1.49 28.95 -34.60
CA SER A 151 -1.82 28.82 -33.16
C SER A 151 -2.34 27.44 -32.70
N LEU A 152 -2.60 26.51 -33.61
CA LEU A 152 -3.16 25.17 -33.32
C LEU A 152 -2.16 24.05 -32.94
N PRO A 153 -0.85 24.10 -33.31
CA PRO A 153 0.09 23.02 -32.96
C PRO A 153 0.47 22.94 -31.47
N GLU A 154 0.53 24.07 -30.76
CA GLU A 154 0.97 24.11 -29.34
C GLU A 154 0.03 23.34 -28.40
N PRO A 155 -1.31 23.54 -28.43
CA PRO A 155 -2.24 22.80 -27.57
C PRO A 155 -2.26 21.29 -27.83
N ILE A 156 -1.95 20.87 -29.06
CA ILE A 156 -1.91 19.45 -29.45
C ILE A 156 -0.65 18.79 -28.86
N ALA A 157 0.52 19.43 -29.01
CA ALA A 157 1.77 18.92 -28.45
C ALA A 157 1.74 18.89 -26.91
N GLU A 158 1.13 19.87 -26.26
CA GLU A 158 0.91 19.87 -24.81
C GLU A 158 0.00 18.73 -24.37
N ASN A 159 -1.13 18.53 -25.06
CA ASN A 159 -2.05 17.43 -24.74
C ASN A 159 -1.39 16.05 -24.94
N GLU A 160 -0.58 15.86 -25.98
CA GLU A 160 0.16 14.62 -26.20
C GLU A 160 1.17 14.33 -25.07
N ARG A 161 1.86 15.38 -24.55
CA ARG A 161 2.71 15.25 -23.36
C ARG A 161 1.91 14.86 -22.12
N PHE A 162 0.73 15.43 -21.90
CA PHE A 162 -0.11 15.08 -20.75
C PHE A 162 -0.57 13.63 -20.79
N THR A 163 -0.92 13.10 -21.96
CA THR A 163 -1.28 11.67 -22.11
C THR A 163 -0.13 10.71 -21.79
N GLN A 164 1.13 11.10 -22.03
CA GLN A 164 2.30 10.28 -21.70
C GLN A 164 2.62 10.24 -20.19
N LEU A 165 2.15 11.23 -19.42
CA LEU A 165 2.38 11.33 -17.96
C LEU A 165 1.51 10.37 -17.12
N PHE A 166 0.48 9.74 -17.72
CA PHE A 166 -0.35 8.74 -17.04
C PHE A 166 0.35 7.38 -16.94
N ALA A 167 1.49 7.38 -16.25
CA ALA A 167 2.48 6.32 -16.24
C ALA A 167 2.20 5.17 -15.27
N LEU A 168 2.70 4.00 -15.67
CA LEU A 168 2.80 2.72 -14.98
C LEU A 168 3.21 2.83 -13.49
N VAL A 169 2.66 1.97 -12.62
CA VAL A 169 3.10 1.85 -11.21
C VAL A 169 3.22 0.40 -10.80
N VAL A 170 4.25 0.09 -10.01
CA VAL A 170 4.36 -1.19 -9.31
C VAL A 170 3.35 -1.18 -8.15
N GLU A 171 2.22 -1.87 -8.30
CA GLU A 171 1.16 -1.96 -7.29
C GLU A 171 1.55 -2.91 -6.15
N LYS A 172 2.14 -4.07 -6.48
CA LYS A 172 2.68 -5.01 -5.49
C LYS A 172 4.17 -5.18 -5.72
N GLN A 173 4.95 -4.83 -4.70
CA GLN A 173 6.40 -4.99 -4.72
C GLN A 173 6.81 -6.47 -4.86
N PRO A 174 8.02 -6.75 -5.39
CA PRO A 174 8.50 -8.12 -5.59
C PRO A 174 8.44 -8.95 -4.30
N ILE A 175 7.77 -10.10 -4.35
CA ILE A 175 7.60 -10.97 -3.18
C ILE A 175 7.72 -12.44 -3.57
N MET A 176 8.32 -13.25 -2.69
CA MET A 176 8.40 -14.70 -2.84
C MET A 176 7.26 -15.38 -2.09
N SER A 177 6.65 -16.41 -2.68
CA SER A 177 5.59 -17.19 -2.01
C SER A 177 6.08 -17.91 -0.76
N SER A 178 7.37 -18.22 -0.67
CA SER A 178 8.00 -18.81 0.52
C SER A 178 8.20 -17.80 1.66
N LEU A 179 8.17 -16.50 1.38
CA LEU A 179 8.35 -15.41 2.36
C LEU A 179 7.23 -14.34 2.21
N PRO A 180 5.96 -14.70 2.50
CA PRO A 180 4.82 -13.82 2.24
C PRO A 180 4.76 -12.57 3.14
N TYR A 181 5.60 -12.51 4.18
CA TYR A 181 5.67 -11.39 5.13
C TYR A 181 6.96 -10.57 4.97
N ARG A 182 7.79 -10.86 3.95
CA ARG A 182 9.06 -10.15 3.70
C ARG A 182 9.18 -9.80 2.22
N PRO A 183 8.41 -8.81 1.72
CA PRO A 183 8.57 -8.30 0.37
C PRO A 183 9.98 -7.71 0.17
N GLN A 184 10.40 -7.52 -1.09
CA GLN A 184 11.71 -6.96 -1.47
C GLN A 184 12.94 -7.79 -1.04
N VAL A 185 12.77 -8.99 -0.46
CA VAL A 185 13.85 -9.95 -0.25
C VAL A 185 13.70 -11.08 -1.27
N LEU A 186 14.66 -11.22 -2.19
CA LEU A 186 14.60 -12.22 -3.25
C LEU A 186 15.77 -13.19 -3.16
N LYS A 187 15.49 -14.50 -3.24
CA LYS A 187 16.50 -15.54 -3.30
C LYS A 187 16.80 -15.93 -4.75
N THR A 188 18.08 -16.05 -5.09
CA THR A 188 18.50 -16.54 -6.41
C THR A 188 17.94 -17.93 -6.71
N GLY A 189 17.49 -18.15 -7.95
CA GLY A 189 16.87 -19.41 -8.37
C GLY A 189 15.46 -19.66 -7.82
N VAL A 190 14.93 -18.79 -6.95
CA VAL A 190 13.56 -18.90 -6.43
C VAL A 190 12.62 -17.99 -7.21
N ARG A 191 11.42 -18.49 -7.43
CA ARG A 191 10.36 -17.79 -8.15
C ARG A 191 9.75 -16.68 -7.28
N PHE A 192 9.53 -15.51 -7.87
CA PHE A 192 8.85 -14.39 -7.22
C PHE A 192 7.71 -13.83 -8.10
N THR A 193 6.86 -13.01 -7.48
CA THR A 193 5.73 -12.32 -8.10
C THR A 193 5.86 -10.82 -7.95
N VAL A 194 5.50 -10.06 -8.98
CA VAL A 194 5.37 -8.60 -8.95
C VAL A 194 4.11 -8.21 -9.72
N ALA A 195 3.35 -7.24 -9.20
CA ALA A 195 2.16 -6.73 -9.87
C ALA A 195 2.35 -5.27 -10.25
N VAL A 196 2.05 -4.95 -11.50
CA VAL A 196 2.17 -3.61 -12.06
C VAL A 196 0.82 -3.20 -12.60
N ARG A 197 0.36 -1.99 -12.27
CA ARG A 197 -0.94 -1.45 -12.67
C ARG A 197 -0.75 -0.27 -13.63
N PHE A 198 -1.42 -0.34 -14.77
CA PHE A 198 -1.48 0.75 -15.74
C PHE A 198 -2.57 1.75 -15.34
N ARG A 199 -2.29 3.04 -15.53
CA ARG A 199 -3.18 4.15 -15.15
C ARG A 199 -3.98 4.75 -16.32
N HIS A 200 -3.82 4.25 -17.54
CA HIS A 200 -4.63 4.64 -18.71
C HIS A 200 -4.78 3.53 -19.77
N PHE A 201 -5.86 3.59 -20.57
CA PHE A 201 -6.23 2.68 -21.66
C PHE A 201 -5.80 3.18 -23.05
N VAL A 202 -5.62 2.22 -23.96
CA VAL A 202 -5.39 2.31 -25.42
C VAL A 202 -3.93 2.43 -25.87
N PHE A 203 -3.24 1.28 -25.87
CA PHE A 203 -2.17 1.03 -26.85
C PHE A 203 -2.77 0.30 -28.06
N ASN A 204 -2.95 1.00 -29.17
CA ASN A 204 -3.03 0.35 -30.49
C ASN A 204 -1.59 0.05 -30.94
N ASN A 205 -0.98 -1.00 -30.40
CA ASN A 205 0.17 -1.63 -31.06
C ASN A 205 0.41 -3.06 -30.55
N ASN A 206 0.61 -3.97 -31.50
CA ASN A 206 0.53 -5.42 -31.36
C ASN A 206 1.71 -6.09 -30.61
N ASP A 207 2.45 -5.37 -29.76
CA ASP A 207 3.68 -5.89 -29.14
C ASP A 207 3.61 -6.06 -27.60
N CYS A 208 2.47 -5.79 -26.95
CA CYS A 208 2.32 -6.01 -25.50
C CYS A 208 1.65 -7.35 -25.18
N ARG A 209 2.29 -8.16 -24.32
CA ARG A 209 1.71 -9.40 -23.77
C ARG A 209 0.39 -9.07 -23.05
N VAL A 210 -0.61 -9.92 -23.29
CA VAL A 210 -2.03 -9.74 -22.90
C VAL A 210 -2.15 -9.32 -21.43
N LEU A 211 -2.63 -8.10 -21.22
CA LEU A 211 -3.05 -7.58 -19.93
C LEU A 211 -4.37 -8.26 -19.57
N ASP A 212 -4.45 -8.83 -18.37
CA ASP A 212 -5.67 -9.48 -17.92
C ASP A 212 -6.67 -8.42 -17.43
N MET A 213 -7.89 -8.47 -17.95
CA MET A 213 -8.99 -7.57 -17.59
C MET A 213 -9.75 -8.07 -16.35
N ASP A 214 -9.47 -9.30 -15.90
CA ASP A 214 -10.26 -9.99 -14.87
C ASP A 214 -9.83 -9.64 -13.44
N THR A 215 -9.63 -8.36 -13.14
CA THR A 215 -9.65 -7.90 -11.75
C THR A 215 -11.05 -7.37 -11.41
N PRO A 216 -11.62 -7.72 -10.23
CA PRO A 216 -12.98 -7.29 -9.84
C PRO A 216 -13.14 -5.76 -9.70
N ARG A 217 -12.05 -4.99 -9.87
CA ARG A 217 -12.00 -3.52 -9.76
C ARG A 217 -11.66 -2.82 -11.08
N GLY A 218 -11.58 -3.53 -12.22
CA GLY A 218 -11.44 -2.93 -13.55
C GLY A 218 -10.11 -2.21 -13.81
N GLY A 219 -9.03 -2.59 -13.13
CA GLY A 219 -7.67 -2.11 -13.40
C GLY A 219 -6.90 -3.05 -14.33
N LEU A 220 -6.10 -2.49 -15.25
CA LEU A 220 -5.15 -3.25 -16.06
C LEU A 220 -3.95 -3.63 -15.19
N VAL A 221 -3.90 -4.87 -14.71
CA VAL A 221 -2.82 -5.38 -13.86
C VAL A 221 -2.05 -6.43 -14.64
N ALA A 222 -0.74 -6.23 -14.76
CA ALA A 222 0.20 -7.25 -15.21
C ALA A 222 0.81 -7.92 -13.98
N GLU A 223 0.41 -9.16 -13.69
CA GLU A 223 1.05 -9.97 -12.66
C GLU A 223 2.12 -10.86 -13.30
N PHE A 224 3.38 -10.60 -12.97
CA PHE A 224 4.49 -11.42 -13.41
C PHE A 224 4.73 -12.50 -12.38
N ARG A 225 4.28 -13.72 -12.67
CA ARG A 225 4.56 -14.90 -11.83
C ARG A 225 5.75 -15.69 -12.37
N HIS A 226 6.42 -16.42 -11.47
CA HIS A 226 7.51 -17.34 -11.81
C HIS A 226 8.76 -16.66 -12.40
N MET A 227 9.00 -15.40 -12.02
CA MET A 227 10.23 -14.69 -12.37
C MET A 227 11.42 -15.31 -11.62
N VAL A 228 12.55 -15.53 -12.30
CA VAL A 228 13.79 -16.03 -11.71
C VAL A 228 14.88 -14.99 -11.93
N GLY A 229 15.50 -14.51 -10.86
CA GLY A 229 16.66 -13.64 -10.93
C GLY A 229 17.92 -14.44 -11.24
N ASN A 230 18.53 -14.21 -12.40
CA ASN A 230 19.85 -14.72 -12.75
C ASN A 230 20.86 -13.58 -12.61
N SER A 231 21.82 -13.73 -11.71
CA SER A 231 23.02 -12.88 -11.72
C SER A 231 24.26 -13.76 -11.64
N SER A 232 25.16 -13.57 -12.61
CA SER A 232 26.51 -14.13 -12.61
C SER A 232 27.38 -13.29 -11.68
N ASN A 233 27.96 -13.93 -10.65
CA ASN A 233 28.87 -13.40 -9.61
C ASN A 233 28.17 -12.95 -8.31
N PHE A 234 27.88 -13.91 -7.42
CA PHE A 234 27.62 -13.65 -6.00
C PHE A 234 28.75 -14.24 -5.16
N GLN A 235 29.49 -13.40 -4.46
CA GLN A 235 30.46 -13.84 -3.44
C GLN A 235 29.70 -14.11 -2.13
N HIS A 236 30.17 -15.09 -1.35
CA HIS A 236 29.37 -15.84 -0.37
C HIS A 236 28.79 -15.09 0.83
N ASP A 237 29.08 -13.80 1.05
CA ASP A 237 28.69 -13.09 2.29
C ASP A 237 28.06 -11.70 2.10
N THR A 238 27.79 -11.25 0.86
CA THR A 238 27.27 -9.90 0.61
C THR A 238 25.89 -9.89 -0.04
N SER A 239 24.90 -9.34 0.66
CA SER A 239 23.59 -9.00 0.10
C SER A 239 23.68 -7.69 -0.68
N PHE A 240 23.15 -7.65 -1.90
CA PHE A 240 23.17 -6.46 -2.75
C PHE A 240 21.78 -5.83 -2.86
N LEU A 241 21.74 -4.50 -2.84
CA LEU A 241 20.56 -3.72 -3.21
C LEU A 241 20.51 -3.57 -4.74
N CYS A 242 19.36 -3.86 -5.33
CA CYS A 242 19.07 -3.58 -6.74
C CYS A 242 17.62 -3.12 -6.91
N ALA A 243 17.24 -2.60 -8.08
CA ALA A 243 15.86 -2.29 -8.40
C ALA A 243 15.45 -3.04 -9.68
N LEU A 244 14.21 -3.53 -9.73
CA LEU A 244 13.64 -4.15 -10.93
C LEU A 244 12.98 -3.06 -11.78
N CYS A 245 13.45 -2.86 -13.00
CA CYS A 245 12.85 -1.96 -13.99
C CYS A 245 11.98 -2.73 -14.98
N CYS A 246 10.78 -2.21 -15.26
CA CYS A 246 9.95 -2.70 -16.36
C CYS A 246 10.40 -2.02 -17.66
N ARG A 247 10.68 -2.81 -18.71
CA ARG A 247 11.30 -2.36 -19.98
C ARG A 247 10.42 -1.51 -20.92
N ALA A 248 9.27 -1.02 -20.46
CA ALA A 248 8.48 -0.04 -21.19
C ALA A 248 8.98 1.36 -20.79
N GLU A 249 9.98 1.87 -21.51
CA GLU A 249 10.43 3.26 -21.48
C GLU A 249 10.67 3.87 -20.07
N ASP A 250 11.34 3.16 -19.17
CA ASP A 250 11.76 3.63 -17.83
C ASP A 250 10.64 4.19 -16.92
N LEU A 251 9.36 3.99 -17.27
CA LEU A 251 8.22 4.65 -16.62
C LEU A 251 7.95 4.18 -15.17
N ALA A 252 8.35 2.94 -14.81
CA ALA A 252 8.13 2.40 -13.47
C ALA A 252 9.19 1.38 -13.04
N SER A 253 9.53 1.40 -11.76
CA SER A 253 10.52 0.51 -11.17
C SER A 253 10.19 0.24 -9.72
N SER A 254 10.55 -0.95 -9.25
CA SER A 254 10.31 -1.37 -7.88
C SER A 254 11.07 -0.48 -6.88
N LEU A 255 10.69 -0.57 -5.62
CA LEU A 255 11.56 -0.14 -4.53
C LEU A 255 12.85 -0.99 -4.53
N PRO A 256 13.93 -0.52 -3.88
CA PRO A 256 15.14 -1.31 -3.72
C PRO A 256 14.82 -2.70 -3.15
N VAL A 257 15.44 -3.71 -3.73
CA VAL A 257 15.28 -5.14 -3.45
C VAL A 257 16.63 -5.66 -2.98
N VAL A 258 16.62 -6.51 -1.95
CA VAL A 258 17.81 -7.21 -1.46
C VAL A 258 17.82 -8.62 -2.05
N VAL A 259 18.89 -8.95 -2.78
CA VAL A 259 19.09 -10.29 -3.34
C VAL A 259 19.99 -11.12 -2.41
N ILE A 260 19.53 -12.34 -2.09
CA ILE A 260 20.22 -13.30 -1.23
C ILE A 260 20.50 -14.61 -1.98
N SER A 261 21.56 -15.32 -1.57
CA SER A 261 21.89 -16.66 -2.09
C SER A 261 21.38 -17.77 -1.17
N SER A 262 21.30 -17.51 0.14
CA SER A 262 20.88 -18.47 1.17
C SER A 262 19.76 -17.93 2.04
N THR A 263 18.89 -18.83 2.53
CA THR A 263 17.79 -18.49 3.45
C THR A 263 18.28 -17.96 4.80
N ASN A 264 19.51 -18.29 5.20
CA ASN A 264 20.09 -17.78 6.45
C ASN A 264 20.32 -16.26 6.42
N GLN A 265 20.39 -15.68 5.22
CA GLN A 265 20.59 -14.24 5.03
C GLN A 265 19.28 -13.44 5.12
N VAL A 266 18.12 -14.11 5.18
CA VAL A 266 16.79 -13.45 5.16
C VAL A 266 16.64 -12.44 6.29
N VAL A 267 17.11 -12.78 7.49
CA VAL A 267 16.96 -11.92 8.67
C VAL A 267 17.72 -10.60 8.49
N SER A 268 18.98 -10.68 8.06
CA SER A 268 19.82 -9.51 7.79
C SER A 268 19.32 -8.72 6.57
N ALA A 269 18.90 -9.42 5.51
CA ALA A 269 18.34 -8.79 4.32
C ALA A 269 17.08 -7.97 4.64
N TRP A 270 16.22 -8.51 5.52
CA TRP A 270 15.03 -7.80 5.96
C TRP A 270 15.34 -6.57 6.80
N ALA A 271 16.37 -6.62 7.66
CA ALA A 271 16.84 -5.44 8.38
C ALA A 271 17.21 -4.31 7.40
N SER A 272 17.90 -4.65 6.30
CA SER A 272 18.26 -3.69 5.26
C SER A 272 17.03 -3.13 4.55
N VAL A 273 16.05 -3.97 4.20
CA VAL A 273 14.78 -3.52 3.60
C VAL A 273 14.03 -2.57 4.53
N MET A 274 13.93 -2.90 5.83
CA MET A 274 13.33 -2.01 6.82
C MET A 274 14.05 -0.67 6.88
N TRP A 275 15.38 -0.69 7.04
CA TRP A 275 16.18 0.53 7.12
C TRP A 275 16.03 1.42 5.88
N CYS A 276 16.09 0.83 4.69
CA CYS A 276 15.91 1.55 3.42
C CYS A 276 14.53 2.23 3.32
N ASN A 277 13.46 1.49 3.59
CA ASN A 277 12.10 2.00 3.44
C ASN A 277 11.79 3.11 4.46
N MET A 278 12.40 3.07 5.65
CA MET A 278 12.20 4.10 6.68
C MET A 278 12.91 5.42 6.38
N LEU A 279 14.02 5.38 5.63
CA LEU A 279 14.80 6.56 5.25
C LEU A 279 14.26 7.25 3.99
N SER A 280 13.65 6.50 3.07
CA SER A 280 13.44 6.94 1.69
C SER A 280 12.11 7.64 1.42
N VAL A 281 11.63 8.46 2.36
CA VAL A 281 10.32 9.15 2.23
C VAL A 281 10.32 10.18 1.08
N SER A 282 11.47 10.72 0.68
CA SER A 282 11.49 11.92 -0.18
C SER A 282 12.59 11.97 -1.27
N GLU A 283 13.57 11.06 -1.29
CA GLU A 283 14.77 11.17 -2.15
C GLU A 283 14.85 10.05 -3.22
N PRO A 284 15.40 10.33 -4.42
CA PRO A 284 15.59 9.34 -5.47
C PRO A 284 16.55 8.23 -5.01
N ARG A 285 16.06 6.99 -5.06
CA ARG A 285 16.73 5.69 -4.86
C ARG A 285 18.26 5.75 -4.73
N ASN A 286 18.73 5.88 -3.49
CA ASN A 286 20.15 5.72 -3.21
C ASN A 286 20.50 4.24 -3.08
N LEU A 287 20.93 3.60 -4.18
CA LEU A 287 21.40 2.21 -4.17
C LEU A 287 22.71 2.02 -3.39
N SER A 288 23.40 3.13 -3.07
CA SER A 288 24.64 3.17 -2.27
C SER A 288 24.39 3.47 -0.79
N LEU A 289 23.15 3.33 -0.29
CA LEU A 289 22.75 3.71 1.07
C LEU A 289 23.63 3.10 2.17
N PHE A 290 24.08 1.87 2.01
CA PHE A 290 24.85 1.16 3.03
C PHE A 290 26.36 1.38 2.95
N VAL A 291 26.84 2.27 2.07
CA VAL A 291 28.24 2.76 2.12
C VAL A 291 28.41 3.60 3.39
N GLU A 292 27.49 4.52 3.65
CA GLU A 292 27.38 5.31 4.89
C GLU A 292 25.91 5.42 5.30
N PRO A 293 25.37 4.43 6.05
CA PRO A 293 23.95 4.41 6.37
C PRO A 293 23.61 5.53 7.37
N PRO A 294 22.67 6.43 7.02
CA PRO A 294 22.28 7.50 7.92
C PRO A 294 21.56 6.93 9.15
N PRO A 295 21.68 7.58 10.32
CA PRO A 295 20.99 7.17 11.53
C PRO A 295 19.49 7.40 11.40
N LEU A 296 18.71 6.56 12.08
CA LEU A 296 17.26 6.71 12.20
C LEU A 296 16.89 7.30 13.56
N THR A 297 15.78 8.05 13.62
CA THR A 297 15.23 8.46 14.91
C THR A 297 14.57 7.27 15.61
N TRP A 298 14.59 7.25 16.95
CA TRP A 298 13.89 6.23 17.73
C TRP A 298 12.39 6.17 17.42
N GLN A 299 11.75 7.32 17.16
CA GLN A 299 10.33 7.38 16.81
C GLN A 299 10.03 6.61 15.52
N GLN A 300 10.86 6.77 14.49
CA GLN A 300 10.73 5.99 13.26
C GLN A 300 10.93 4.50 13.57
N LEU A 301 12.04 4.13 14.22
CA LEU A 301 12.39 2.73 14.47
C LEU A 301 11.37 2.00 15.34
N SER A 302 10.94 2.62 16.44
CA SER A 302 9.93 2.06 17.35
C SER A 302 8.61 1.77 16.64
N GLN A 303 8.18 2.66 15.74
CA GLN A 303 6.97 2.45 14.95
C GLN A 303 7.10 1.22 14.02
N ALA A 304 8.23 1.11 13.31
CA ALA A 304 8.48 -0.03 12.43
C ALA A 304 8.61 -1.35 13.20
N LEU A 305 9.24 -1.33 14.37
CA LEU A 305 9.29 -2.48 15.28
C LEU A 305 7.88 -2.87 15.73
N SER A 306 7.06 -1.91 16.16
CA SER A 306 5.67 -2.18 16.57
C SER A 306 4.87 -2.87 15.46
N TRP A 307 5.02 -2.43 14.21
CA TRP A 307 4.41 -3.08 13.05
C TRP A 307 4.87 -4.52 12.83
N GLN A 308 6.12 -4.85 13.13
CA GLN A 308 6.59 -6.25 13.06
C GLN A 308 5.83 -7.13 14.07
N PHE A 309 5.63 -6.64 15.30
CA PHE A 309 4.87 -7.37 16.33
C PHE A 309 3.39 -7.46 16.00
N LEU A 310 2.80 -6.41 15.42
CA LEU A 310 1.44 -6.44 14.91
C LEU A 310 1.28 -7.52 13.84
N CYS A 311 2.20 -7.59 12.88
CA CYS A 311 2.18 -8.58 11.81
C CYS A 311 2.44 -10.01 12.31
N ALA A 312 3.30 -10.20 13.31
CA ALA A 312 3.66 -11.53 13.83
C ALA A 312 2.65 -12.08 14.85
N GLY A 313 2.08 -11.21 15.69
CA GLY A 313 1.31 -11.59 16.87
C GLY A 313 -0.04 -10.87 17.04
N GLN A 314 -0.48 -10.07 16.07
CA GLN A 314 -1.76 -9.33 16.10
C GLN A 314 -1.89 -8.32 17.25
N ARG A 315 -0.75 -7.93 17.86
CA ARG A 315 -0.69 -6.89 18.89
C ARG A 315 0.63 -6.13 18.77
N GLU A 316 0.51 -4.81 18.82
CA GLU A 316 1.61 -3.85 18.83
C GLU A 316 2.42 -3.90 20.14
N LEU A 317 3.57 -3.22 20.15
CA LEU A 317 4.37 -3.03 21.36
C LEU A 317 3.76 -1.93 22.23
N ASP A 318 3.68 -2.16 23.54
CA ASP A 318 3.26 -1.12 24.49
C ASP A 318 4.41 -0.15 24.85
N GLN A 319 4.07 0.95 25.52
CA GLN A 319 5.03 1.99 25.87
C GLN A 319 6.17 1.48 26.79
N ASN A 320 5.90 0.53 27.68
CA ASN A 320 6.91 -0.02 28.58
C ASN A 320 7.89 -0.91 27.82
N GLN A 321 7.37 -1.71 26.89
CA GLN A 321 8.16 -2.56 26.00
C GLN A 321 9.03 -1.73 25.05
N LEU A 322 8.47 -0.65 24.49
CA LEU A 322 9.22 0.30 23.67
C LEU A 322 10.30 1.02 24.48
N SER A 323 10.02 1.43 25.72
CA SER A 323 11.03 2.04 26.59
C SER A 323 12.21 1.08 26.81
N TYR A 324 11.93 -0.19 27.14
CA TYR A 324 12.98 -1.18 27.30
C TYR A 324 13.83 -1.35 26.04
N LEU A 325 13.20 -1.44 24.86
CA LEU A 325 13.91 -1.57 23.59
C LEU A 325 14.73 -0.32 23.25
N ARG A 326 14.24 0.88 23.61
CA ARG A 326 14.97 2.13 23.46
C ARG A 326 16.26 2.09 24.26
N ASP A 327 16.17 1.75 25.54
CA ASP A 327 17.32 1.72 26.45
C ASP A 327 18.37 0.72 25.94
N LYS A 328 17.92 -0.41 25.38
CA LYS A 328 18.78 -1.44 24.79
C LYS A 328 19.42 -1.05 23.45
N LEU A 329 18.71 -0.33 22.57
CA LEU A 329 19.17 -0.03 21.20
C LEU A 329 19.87 1.32 21.07
N VAL A 330 19.39 2.33 21.79
CA VAL A 330 19.94 3.69 21.80
C VAL A 330 21.05 3.79 22.85
N GLY A 331 20.77 3.31 24.07
CA GLY A 331 21.57 3.53 25.28
C GLY A 331 20.98 4.65 26.16
N GLU A 332 21.27 4.61 27.46
CA GLU A 332 20.62 5.44 28.49
C GLU A 332 20.81 6.98 28.35
N TYR A 333 21.79 7.44 27.56
CA TYR A 333 22.25 8.84 27.60
C TYR A 333 22.28 9.58 26.25
N ASP A 334 21.54 9.13 25.24
CA ASP A 334 21.49 9.85 23.96
C ASP A 334 20.26 10.80 23.89
N PRO A 335 20.44 12.13 23.98
CA PRO A 335 19.35 13.10 23.94
C PRO A 335 18.69 13.19 22.56
N ASP A 336 19.41 12.88 21.49
CA ASP A 336 18.91 12.99 20.11
C ASP A 336 18.13 11.73 19.70
N GLY A 337 18.23 10.64 20.49
CA GLY A 337 17.49 9.40 20.29
C GLY A 337 17.77 8.74 18.94
N LEU A 338 19.00 8.90 18.42
CA LEU A 338 19.41 8.39 17.13
C LEU A 338 19.91 6.94 17.23
N VAL A 339 19.50 6.11 16.28
CA VAL A 339 19.91 4.72 16.15
C VAL A 339 20.77 4.59 14.90
N HIS A 340 22.01 4.17 15.09
CA HIS A 340 22.92 3.88 13.98
C HIS A 340 22.73 2.44 13.48
N TRP A 341 22.88 2.24 12.17
CA TRP A 341 22.82 0.92 11.54
C TRP A 341 23.77 -0.10 12.18
N SER A 342 24.93 0.36 12.67
CA SER A 342 25.91 -0.48 13.35
C SER A 342 25.35 -1.16 14.59
N LYS A 343 24.60 -0.44 15.43
CA LYS A 343 23.96 -0.99 16.64
C LYS A 343 22.78 -1.90 16.29
N PHE A 344 22.08 -1.61 15.19
CA PHE A 344 20.89 -2.37 14.80
C PHE A 344 21.21 -3.72 14.13
N SER A 345 22.17 -3.74 13.19
CA SER A 345 22.40 -4.90 12.32
C SER A 345 23.86 -5.35 12.16
N LYS A 346 24.87 -4.56 12.56
CA LYS A 346 26.27 -4.93 12.29
C LYS A 346 26.75 -6.03 13.23
N VAL A 347 27.53 -6.95 12.67
CA VAL A 347 28.02 -8.25 13.19
C VAL A 347 29.01 -8.11 14.36
N SER A 348 28.77 -7.21 15.32
CA SER A 348 29.51 -7.18 16.58
C SER A 348 28.70 -7.91 17.64
N ASN A 349 28.88 -9.23 17.74
CA ASN A 349 28.43 -10.23 18.74
C ASN A 349 26.98 -10.21 19.31
N GLU A 350 26.23 -9.13 19.20
CA GLU A 350 24.92 -8.86 19.79
C GLU A 350 24.01 -8.16 18.78
N ASN A 351 23.75 -8.80 17.63
CA ASN A 351 22.83 -8.25 16.63
C ASN A 351 21.42 -8.16 17.24
N ALA A 352 21.05 -6.98 17.71
CA ALA A 352 19.77 -6.74 18.36
C ALA A 352 18.59 -7.09 17.44
N TRP A 353 18.71 -6.84 16.13
CA TRP A 353 17.70 -7.26 15.17
C TRP A 353 17.56 -8.79 15.06
N ILE A 354 18.65 -9.56 15.04
CA ILE A 354 18.56 -11.05 14.98
C ILE A 354 17.82 -11.58 16.20
N TRP A 355 18.10 -11.00 17.37
CA TRP A 355 17.40 -11.35 18.60
C TRP A 355 15.91 -11.00 18.55
N ILE A 356 15.55 -9.79 18.10
CA ILE A 356 14.14 -9.37 17.92
C ILE A 356 13.44 -10.27 16.89
N ASP A 357 14.09 -10.59 15.77
CA ASP A 357 13.56 -11.48 14.73
C ASP A 357 13.34 -12.90 15.26
N GLY A 358 14.26 -13.39 16.09
CA GLY A 358 14.12 -14.66 16.82
C GLY A 358 12.86 -14.68 17.68
N ILE A 359 12.57 -13.58 18.40
CA ILE A 359 11.35 -13.40 19.18
C ILE A 359 10.11 -13.33 18.29
N LEU A 360 10.15 -12.59 17.18
CA LEU A 360 9.02 -12.50 16.24
C LEU A 360 8.65 -13.88 15.68
N ASP A 361 9.65 -14.68 15.30
CA ASP A 361 9.45 -16.05 14.83
C ASP A 361 8.93 -16.98 15.95
N LEU A 362 9.38 -16.79 17.19
CA LEU A 362 8.87 -17.50 18.36
C LEU A 362 7.38 -17.20 18.60
N ILE A 363 7.00 -15.91 18.56
CA ILE A 363 5.61 -15.48 18.72
C ILE A 363 4.77 -16.09 17.61
N LYS A 364 5.17 -15.89 16.36
CA LYS A 364 4.42 -16.32 15.19
C LYS A 364 4.14 -17.83 15.15
N LYS A 365 5.08 -18.65 15.64
CA LYS A 365 4.96 -20.11 15.59
C LYS A 365 4.27 -20.71 16.81
N HIS A 366 4.47 -20.15 18.01
CA HIS A 366 4.08 -20.82 19.25
C HIS A 366 3.27 -19.97 20.22
N LEU A 367 3.32 -18.64 20.13
CA LEU A 367 2.79 -17.75 21.18
C LEU A 367 1.82 -16.68 20.65
N VAL A 368 1.31 -16.81 19.42
CA VAL A 368 0.43 -15.80 18.80
C VAL A 368 -0.75 -15.45 19.70
N ASP A 369 -1.46 -16.45 20.21
CA ASP A 369 -2.64 -16.20 21.03
C ASP A 369 -2.30 -15.56 22.38
N LEU A 370 -1.25 -16.05 23.04
CA LEU A 370 -0.78 -15.50 24.32
C LEU A 370 -0.27 -14.06 24.19
N TRP A 371 0.38 -13.77 23.06
CA TRP A 371 0.84 -12.42 22.76
C TRP A 371 -0.32 -11.49 22.46
N ARG A 372 -1.27 -11.91 21.60
CA ARG A 372 -2.48 -11.13 21.27
C ARG A 372 -3.29 -10.78 22.51
N ASP A 373 -3.48 -11.75 23.39
CA ASP A 373 -4.31 -11.61 24.59
C ASP A 373 -3.59 -10.84 25.72
N GLY A 374 -2.32 -10.44 25.50
CA GLY A 374 -1.58 -9.55 26.41
C GLY A 374 -0.99 -10.24 27.64
N PHE A 375 -0.96 -11.57 27.69
CA PHE A 375 -0.45 -12.34 28.83
C PHE A 375 1.09 -12.37 28.92
N ILE A 376 1.78 -11.95 27.86
CA ILE A 376 3.24 -11.87 27.81
C ILE A 376 3.68 -10.42 28.00
N MET A 377 4.37 -10.16 29.11
CA MET A 377 5.04 -8.87 29.36
C MET A 377 6.21 -8.67 28.39
N GLY A 378 6.95 -9.74 28.10
CA GLY A 378 7.90 -9.79 26.99
C GLY A 378 9.21 -9.05 27.28
N PHE A 379 9.25 -7.75 27.02
CA PHE A 379 10.46 -6.92 27.10
C PHE A 379 10.62 -6.31 28.49
N VAL A 380 11.28 -7.05 29.38
CA VAL A 380 11.60 -6.58 30.74
C VAL A 380 12.93 -7.20 31.20
N SER A 381 13.78 -6.38 31.83
CA SER A 381 15.07 -6.85 32.34
C SER A 381 14.88 -7.81 33.50
N ARG A 382 15.88 -8.66 33.74
CA ARG A 382 15.87 -9.56 34.90
C ARG A 382 15.72 -8.77 36.20
N GLU A 383 16.49 -7.71 36.39
CA GLU A 383 16.47 -6.87 37.58
C GLU A 383 15.10 -6.21 37.79
N LYS A 384 14.52 -5.63 36.73
CA LYS A 384 13.18 -5.03 36.79
C LYS A 384 12.11 -6.08 37.08
N SER A 385 12.25 -7.30 36.54
CA SER A 385 11.34 -8.40 36.83
C SER A 385 11.37 -8.83 38.30
N GLU A 386 12.55 -8.79 38.94
CA GLU A 386 12.73 -9.12 40.35
C GLU A 386 12.05 -8.05 41.24
N VAL A 387 12.28 -6.77 40.95
CA VAL A 387 11.64 -5.65 41.67
C VAL A 387 10.11 -5.70 41.55
N LEU A 388 9.57 -5.92 40.34
CA LEU A 388 8.12 -5.97 40.11
C LEU A 388 7.42 -7.12 40.85
N LEU A 389 8.13 -8.22 41.12
CA LEU A 389 7.59 -9.39 41.79
C LEU A 389 7.76 -9.36 43.31
N GLN A 390 8.76 -8.65 43.83
CA GLN A 390 9.04 -8.59 45.27
C GLN A 390 7.84 -8.07 46.08
N GLU A 391 7.08 -7.12 45.55
CA GLU A 391 5.92 -6.52 46.23
C GLU A 391 4.62 -7.32 46.03
N LYS A 392 4.64 -8.43 45.29
CA LYS A 392 3.45 -9.20 44.92
C LYS A 392 3.25 -10.45 45.78
N GLN A 393 2.03 -10.99 45.79
CA GLN A 393 1.70 -12.19 46.55
C GLN A 393 2.49 -13.42 46.07
N SER A 394 2.79 -14.35 46.99
CA SER A 394 3.44 -15.63 46.66
C SER A 394 2.70 -16.39 45.56
N GLY A 395 3.46 -16.91 44.60
CA GLY A 395 2.95 -17.60 43.43
C GLY A 395 2.56 -16.68 42.27
N THR A 396 2.80 -15.38 42.39
CA THR A 396 2.73 -14.46 41.24
C THR A 396 3.91 -14.69 40.32
N PHE A 397 3.67 -14.75 39.01
CA PHE A 397 4.68 -14.96 37.99
C PHE A 397 4.50 -14.04 36.79
N LEU A 398 5.59 -13.79 36.06
CA LEU A 398 5.60 -12.98 34.84
C LEU A 398 6.34 -13.70 33.72
N LEU A 399 5.87 -13.49 32.49
CA LEU A 399 6.45 -14.04 31.26
C LEU A 399 7.28 -12.99 30.53
N ARG A 400 8.54 -13.29 30.25
CA ARG A 400 9.48 -12.40 29.54
C ARG A 400 10.31 -13.15 28.50
N PHE A 401 10.80 -12.43 27.49
CA PHE A 401 11.72 -12.98 26.52
C PHE A 401 13.14 -13.06 27.10
N SER A 402 13.88 -14.09 26.70
CA SER A 402 15.28 -14.25 27.07
C SER A 402 16.15 -13.26 26.29
N GLU A 403 17.01 -12.54 27.00
CA GLU A 403 17.96 -11.60 26.40
C GLU A 403 19.21 -12.30 25.85
N SER A 404 19.54 -13.49 26.37
CA SER A 404 20.79 -14.21 26.06
C SER A 404 20.66 -15.18 24.88
N ASN A 405 19.43 -15.46 24.41
CA ASN A 405 19.19 -16.42 23.33
C ASN A 405 18.87 -15.71 22.01
N LYS A 406 19.78 -15.81 21.03
CA LYS A 406 19.65 -15.18 19.70
C LYS A 406 18.50 -15.72 18.86
N GLU A 407 18.12 -16.98 19.06
CA GLU A 407 17.02 -17.60 18.29
C GLU A 407 15.63 -17.26 18.85
N GLY A 408 15.58 -16.51 19.95
CA GLY A 408 14.36 -16.22 20.69
C GLY A 408 13.99 -17.37 21.62
N ALA A 409 13.80 -17.04 22.89
CA ALA A 409 13.30 -17.96 23.90
C ALA A 409 12.42 -17.20 24.90
N ILE A 410 11.51 -17.91 25.56
CA ILE A 410 10.63 -17.35 26.60
C ILE A 410 10.96 -17.95 27.96
N THR A 411 10.95 -17.14 29.00
CA THR A 411 11.15 -17.57 30.39
C THR A 411 10.08 -16.95 31.27
N PHE A 412 9.93 -17.48 32.47
CA PHE A 412 9.15 -16.87 33.53
C PHE A 412 9.93 -16.77 34.82
N SER A 413 9.62 -15.71 35.56
CA SER A 413 10.06 -15.51 36.94
C SER A 413 8.85 -15.56 37.86
N TRP A 414 9.00 -16.07 39.09
CA TRP A 414 7.94 -16.13 40.08
C TRP A 414 8.45 -15.87 41.50
N VAL A 415 7.58 -15.41 42.40
CA VAL A 415 7.94 -15.03 43.77
C VAL A 415 7.41 -16.01 44.82
N GLU A 416 8.26 -16.33 45.80
CA GLU A 416 7.92 -17.08 47.00
C GLU A 416 8.27 -16.29 48.25
N HIS A 417 7.31 -16.13 49.17
CA HIS A 417 7.57 -15.63 50.52
C HIS A 417 7.68 -16.83 51.45
N SER A 418 8.89 -17.09 51.95
CA SER A 418 9.19 -18.20 52.86
C SER A 418 9.84 -17.64 54.12
N ASN A 419 9.27 -17.94 55.29
CA ASN A 419 9.82 -17.56 56.61
C ASN A 419 10.15 -16.07 56.80
N GLY A 420 9.46 -15.17 56.09
CA GLY A 420 9.69 -13.72 56.16
C GLY A 420 10.63 -13.18 55.07
N ASP A 421 11.28 -14.05 54.30
CA ASP A 421 12.16 -13.68 53.19
C ASP A 421 11.44 -13.85 51.84
N THR A 422 11.61 -12.86 50.95
CA THR A 422 11.08 -12.88 49.59
C THR A 422 12.14 -13.42 48.62
N HIS A 423 11.84 -14.51 47.94
CA HIS A 423 12.70 -15.13 46.94
C HIS A 423 12.06 -15.05 45.56
N VAL A 424 12.78 -14.48 44.58
CA VAL A 424 12.36 -14.50 43.18
C VAL A 424 13.15 -15.56 42.43
N HIS A 425 12.43 -16.53 41.87
CA HIS A 425 13.01 -17.62 41.11
C HIS A 425 12.84 -17.36 39.61
N ALA A 426 13.94 -17.47 38.85
CA ALA A 426 13.93 -17.38 37.39
C ALA A 426 14.15 -18.76 36.78
N VAL A 427 13.29 -19.16 35.83
CA VAL A 427 13.37 -20.47 35.17
C VAL A 427 14.27 -20.39 33.92
N ALA A 428 14.91 -21.50 33.57
CA ALA A 428 15.68 -21.59 32.32
C ALA A 428 14.77 -21.25 31.11
N PRO A 429 15.27 -20.50 30.11
CA PRO A 429 14.45 -20.15 28.95
C PRO A 429 14.07 -21.35 28.09
N TYR A 430 12.81 -21.37 27.64
CA TYR A 430 12.25 -22.33 26.70
C TYR A 430 12.44 -21.85 25.27
N THR A 431 13.10 -22.69 24.49
CA THR A 431 13.39 -22.50 23.06
C THR A 431 12.24 -22.99 22.18
N LYS A 432 12.31 -22.68 20.87
CA LYS A 432 11.35 -23.16 19.86
C LYS A 432 11.22 -24.69 19.85
N ASN A 433 12.33 -25.41 20.03
CA ASN A 433 12.34 -26.87 20.02
C ASN A 433 11.57 -27.46 21.22
N GLU A 434 11.73 -26.86 22.39
CA GLU A 434 11.01 -27.28 23.60
C GLU A 434 9.52 -26.94 23.51
N LEU A 435 9.19 -25.76 22.97
CA LEU A 435 7.80 -25.33 22.77
C LEU A 435 7.07 -26.09 21.65
N SER A 436 7.82 -26.68 20.72
CA SER A 436 7.28 -27.62 19.74
C SER A 436 6.87 -28.96 20.39
N SER A 437 7.52 -29.33 21.50
CA SER A 437 7.22 -30.57 22.24
C SER A 437 6.11 -30.36 23.27
N SER A 438 6.06 -29.20 23.92
CA SER A 438 5.00 -28.84 24.86
C SER A 438 4.66 -27.36 24.74
N SER A 439 3.38 -27.05 24.57
CA SER A 439 2.92 -25.65 24.54
C SER A 439 3.24 -24.92 25.85
N LEU A 440 3.44 -23.61 25.78
CA LEU A 440 3.75 -22.80 26.97
C LEU A 440 2.66 -22.90 28.07
N PRO A 441 1.35 -22.89 27.75
CA PRO A 441 0.32 -23.13 28.77
C PRO A 441 0.49 -24.48 29.47
N ASN A 442 0.81 -25.55 28.74
CA ASN A 442 1.07 -26.87 29.32
C ASN A 442 2.31 -26.87 30.22
N VAL A 443 3.38 -26.19 29.80
CA VAL A 443 4.59 -26.01 30.61
C VAL A 443 4.26 -25.31 31.93
N ILE A 444 3.49 -24.21 31.88
CA ILE A 444 3.08 -23.44 33.07
C ILE A 444 2.20 -24.28 34.00
N ASN A 445 1.26 -25.06 33.46
CA ASN A 445 0.33 -25.86 34.26
C ASN A 445 0.99 -27.09 34.89
N ASN A 446 1.92 -27.73 34.19
CA ASN A 446 2.63 -28.91 34.66
C ASN A 446 3.94 -28.58 35.39
N TYR A 447 4.31 -27.30 35.49
CA TYR A 447 5.48 -26.87 36.23
C TYR A 447 5.37 -27.31 37.70
N SER A 448 6.34 -28.07 38.17
CA SER A 448 6.38 -28.55 39.55
C SER A 448 7.78 -28.48 40.12
N LEU A 449 7.88 -28.05 41.37
CA LEU A 449 9.12 -28.10 42.13
C LEU A 449 9.20 -29.46 42.85
N ARG A 450 10.40 -30.06 42.88
CA ARG A 450 10.67 -31.20 43.78
C ARG A 450 10.79 -30.68 45.21
N ALA A 451 9.65 -30.58 45.91
CA ALA A 451 9.67 -30.28 47.33
C ALA A 451 10.19 -31.49 48.14
N LYS A 452 10.87 -31.21 49.27
CA LYS A 452 11.21 -32.25 50.27
C LYS A 452 9.89 -32.90 50.74
N ARG A 453 9.68 -34.19 50.42
CA ARG A 453 8.51 -35.08 50.72
C ARG A 453 7.54 -35.40 49.55
N ASN A 454 8.01 -35.68 48.34
CA ASN A 454 7.22 -36.32 47.25
C ASN A 454 5.88 -35.63 46.87
N MET A 455 5.65 -34.38 47.27
CA MET A 455 4.50 -33.59 46.83
C MET A 455 4.95 -32.66 45.70
N HIS A 456 4.46 -32.92 44.49
CA HIS A 456 4.57 -32.00 43.36
C HIS A 456 3.55 -30.89 43.54
N ARG A 457 3.99 -29.69 43.94
CA ARG A 457 3.14 -28.50 43.97
C ARG A 457 3.56 -27.57 42.84
N ASN A 458 2.59 -27.09 42.07
CA ASN A 458 2.81 -26.02 41.11
C ASN A 458 2.87 -24.70 41.88
N PRO A 459 4.01 -23.98 41.91
CA PRO A 459 4.14 -22.71 42.60
C PRO A 459 3.42 -21.56 41.88
N LEU A 460 3.04 -21.73 40.60
CA LEU A 460 2.47 -20.69 39.75
C LEU A 460 0.95 -20.63 39.95
N ILE A 461 0.47 -19.47 40.44
CA ILE A 461 -0.94 -19.25 40.78
C ILE A 461 -1.50 -18.01 40.08
N TYR A 462 -0.77 -16.89 40.09
CA TYR A 462 -1.24 -15.62 39.54
C TYR A 462 -0.29 -15.13 38.44
N LEU A 463 -0.82 -14.89 37.24
CA LEU A 463 -0.12 -14.13 36.21
C LEU A 463 -0.13 -12.65 36.59
N TYR A 464 1.03 -12.00 36.48
CA TYR A 464 1.17 -10.58 36.77
C TYR A 464 0.15 -9.72 35.99
N PRO A 465 -0.47 -8.69 36.64
CA PRO A 465 -0.25 -8.31 38.02
C PRO A 465 -0.98 -9.22 39.03
N ASP A 466 -2.24 -9.59 38.77
CA ASP A 466 -3.11 -10.26 39.75
C ASP A 466 -4.16 -11.17 39.08
N ILE A 467 -3.85 -11.77 37.93
CA ILE A 467 -4.78 -12.61 37.14
C ILE A 467 -4.60 -14.07 37.54
N HIS A 468 -5.68 -14.78 37.92
CA HIS A 468 -5.56 -16.21 38.24
C HIS A 468 -5.13 -17.03 37.01
N LYS A 469 -4.18 -17.96 37.20
CA LYS A 469 -3.58 -18.78 36.13
C LYS A 469 -4.63 -19.47 35.27
N ASP A 470 -5.64 -20.10 35.89
CA ASP A 470 -6.66 -20.84 35.13
C ASP A 470 -7.55 -19.92 34.30
N THR A 471 -7.73 -18.65 34.72
CA THR A 471 -8.44 -17.64 33.93
C THR A 471 -7.62 -17.20 32.72
N ALA A 472 -6.29 -17.08 32.88
CA ALA A 472 -5.40 -16.66 31.80
C ALA A 472 -5.07 -17.79 30.81
N PHE A 473 -4.95 -19.04 31.29
CA PHE A 473 -4.44 -20.15 30.48
C PHE A 473 -5.44 -21.29 30.25
N GLY A 474 -6.59 -21.29 30.92
CA GLY A 474 -7.54 -22.40 30.91
C GLY A 474 -8.11 -22.71 29.52
N HIS A 475 -8.35 -21.69 28.70
CA HIS A 475 -8.89 -21.86 27.34
C HIS A 475 -7.90 -22.52 26.37
N TYR A 476 -6.59 -22.38 26.60
CA TYR A 476 -5.57 -23.00 25.73
C TYR A 476 -5.28 -24.46 26.07
N ASN A 477 -5.68 -24.92 27.25
CA ASN A 477 -5.49 -26.32 27.65
C ASN A 477 -6.56 -27.24 27.04
N ASN A 478 -7.78 -26.72 26.88
CA ASN A 478 -8.92 -27.50 26.39
C ASN A 478 -8.91 -27.73 24.87
N THR A 479 -8.11 -26.98 24.12
CA THR A 479 -8.01 -27.11 22.65
C THR A 479 -7.19 -28.32 22.19
N ILE A 480 -6.55 -29.06 23.09
CA ILE A 480 -5.74 -30.25 22.75
C ILE A 480 -6.47 -31.57 23.12
N GLY A 481 -7.60 -31.52 23.82
CA GLY A 481 -8.45 -32.67 24.10
C GLY A 481 -9.88 -32.44 23.63
N THR A 482 -10.34 -33.24 22.66
CA THR A 482 -11.70 -33.28 22.08
C THR A 482 -11.96 -32.46 20.82
N GLY A 483 -11.41 -32.96 19.72
CA GLY A 483 -12.21 -33.15 18.50
C GLY A 483 -13.29 -34.21 18.74
N SER A 484 -14.27 -33.91 19.60
CA SER A 484 -15.52 -34.65 19.69
C SER A 484 -16.60 -33.65 20.07
N PHE A 485 -17.27 -33.12 19.06
CA PHE A 485 -18.57 -32.49 19.25
C PHE A 485 -19.46 -33.49 20.00
N SER A 486 -19.76 -33.18 21.26
CA SER A 486 -20.89 -33.80 21.96
C SER A 486 -22.16 -33.21 21.38
N ILE A 487 -22.58 -33.77 20.24
CA ILE A 487 -23.92 -33.56 19.71
C ILE A 487 -24.87 -34.19 20.73
N SER A 488 -25.83 -33.40 21.21
CA SER A 488 -26.89 -33.90 22.10
C SER A 488 -27.62 -35.08 21.43
N PRO A 489 -27.98 -36.15 22.17
CA PRO A 489 -28.60 -37.31 21.59
C PRO A 489 -30.09 -37.03 21.30
N ARG A 490 -30.38 -36.27 20.25
CA ARG A 490 -31.73 -36.10 19.71
C ARG A 490 -31.85 -35.75 18.23
N GLU A 491 -30.76 -35.69 17.47
CA GLU A 491 -30.80 -35.36 16.03
C GLU A 491 -29.94 -36.32 15.17
N GLN A 492 -29.83 -37.60 15.56
CA GLN A 492 -29.06 -38.62 14.83
C GLN A 492 -29.91 -39.62 14.03
N SER A 493 -31.23 -39.41 13.87
CA SER A 493 -32.08 -40.34 13.10
C SER A 493 -32.24 -40.01 11.62
N ASP A 494 -31.85 -38.81 11.15
CA ASP A 494 -32.32 -38.34 9.83
C ASP A 494 -31.24 -38.31 8.74
N PHE A 495 -30.01 -38.77 9.02
CA PHE A 495 -28.89 -38.70 8.06
C PHE A 495 -28.46 -40.04 7.44
N ILE A 496 -29.17 -41.15 7.69
CA ILE A 496 -28.78 -42.47 7.15
C ILE A 496 -29.47 -42.84 5.82
N ASN A 497 -30.46 -42.08 5.34
CA ASN A 497 -31.29 -42.54 4.21
C ASN A 497 -31.05 -41.94 2.82
N ASN A 498 -30.06 -41.07 2.56
CA ASN A 498 -29.85 -40.50 1.22
C ASN A 498 -28.40 -40.55 0.71
N ARG A 499 -27.87 -41.76 0.51
CA ARG A 499 -26.70 -41.99 -0.37
C ARG A 499 -27.01 -43.10 -1.38
N THR A 500 -27.69 -42.75 -2.46
CA THR A 500 -27.62 -43.51 -3.70
C THR A 500 -27.77 -42.53 -4.86
N THR A 501 -26.97 -42.75 -5.91
CA THR A 501 -27.00 -42.10 -7.23
C THR A 501 -26.22 -40.78 -7.34
N ILE A 502 -25.04 -40.85 -7.96
CA ILE A 502 -24.68 -40.17 -9.23
C ILE A 502 -23.22 -40.57 -9.52
N LYS A 503 -23.09 -41.61 -10.35
CA LYS A 503 -21.94 -41.80 -11.25
C LYS A 503 -22.43 -41.38 -12.64
N GLU A 504 -21.48 -40.99 -13.49
CA GLU A 504 -21.60 -40.65 -14.92
C GLU A 504 -21.80 -39.17 -15.24
N PHE A 505 -20.73 -38.52 -15.71
CA PHE A 505 -20.68 -37.81 -16.99
C PHE A 505 -19.22 -37.40 -17.27
N VAL A 506 -18.51 -38.27 -17.98
CA VAL A 506 -17.33 -37.93 -18.81
C VAL A 506 -17.54 -38.61 -20.15
N SER A 507 -18.15 -37.87 -21.08
CA SER A 507 -17.92 -37.86 -22.53
C SER A 507 -18.75 -36.75 -23.14
#